data_AF-A0A944WMR0-F1
#
_entry.id   AF-A0A944WMR0-F1
#
_cell.length_a   1.000
_cell.length_b   1.000
_cell.length_c   1.000
_cell.angle_alpha   90.00
_cell.angle_beta   90.00
_cell.angle_gamma   90.00
#
_symmetry.space_group_name_H-M   'P 1'
#
loop_
_entity.id
_entity.type
_entity.pdbx_description
1 polymer ?
#
loop_
_entity_poly.entity_id
_entity_poly.type
_entity_poly.pdbx_seq_one_letter_code
_entity_poly.pdbx_strand_id
1 'polypeptide(L)'
;MSIQNNKKRMKFFAELALIPGGWSKNVRVTLDQTGRIGNVEFRVEPNPGDQNLRKRILLPAMSNLHSHSLQRAMSGLTEKRLERRDSFWSWRELMYSFLERLTPERM
;
A
#
# COMPACT_ATOMS: atom_id res chain seq x y z
N MET A 1 -25.95 26.33 -0.65
CA MET A 1 -26.43 24.99 -1.00
C MET A 1 -25.54 23.99 -0.27
N SER A 2 -26.06 23.41 0.82
CA SER A 2 -25.27 22.63 1.80
C SER A 2 -24.89 21.27 1.22
N ILE A 3 -23.59 21.02 1.05
CA ILE A 3 -23.08 19.68 0.72
C ILE A 3 -23.24 18.84 2.00
N GLN A 4 -24.30 18.03 2.04
CA GLN A 4 -24.48 17.02 3.08
C GLN A 4 -23.30 16.05 3.01
N ASN A 5 -22.36 16.26 3.92
CA ASN A 5 -21.17 15.45 4.10
C ASN A 5 -21.63 14.09 4.67
N ASN A 6 -21.93 13.14 3.79
CA ASN A 6 -22.46 11.82 4.14
C ASN A 6 -21.34 10.96 4.75
N LYS A 7 -20.84 11.37 5.92
CA LYS A 7 -19.73 10.78 6.65
C LYS A 7 -20.18 9.50 7.35
N LYS A 8 -20.47 8.46 6.55
CA LYS A 8 -20.90 7.16 7.05
C LYS A 8 -19.70 6.38 7.56
N ARG A 9 -19.78 5.84 8.79
CA ARG A 9 -18.79 4.87 9.29
C ARG A 9 -18.82 3.63 8.40
N MET A 10 -17.65 3.12 8.04
CA MET A 10 -17.52 1.92 7.22
C MET A 10 -17.11 0.76 8.11
N LYS A 11 -17.75 -0.40 7.93
CA LYS A 11 -17.42 -1.62 8.65
C LYS A 11 -17.04 -2.69 7.65
N PHE A 12 -15.88 -3.30 7.83
CA PHE A 12 -15.44 -4.45 7.05
C PHE A 12 -15.52 -5.69 7.92
N PHE A 13 -15.95 -6.80 7.34
CA PHE A 13 -15.90 -8.10 7.98
C PHE A 13 -14.99 -9.03 7.18
N ALA A 14 -14.06 -9.71 7.85
CA ALA A 14 -13.22 -10.73 7.25
C ALA A 14 -13.21 -12.01 8.09
N GLU A 15 -13.21 -13.17 7.45
CA GLU A 15 -13.15 -14.47 8.12
C GLU A 15 -11.82 -14.70 8.85
N LEU A 16 -10.74 -14.07 8.37
CA LEU A 16 -9.41 -14.16 8.95
C LEU A 16 -8.65 -12.82 8.83
N ALA A 17 -8.01 -12.40 9.93
CA ALA A 17 -7.11 -11.25 9.94
C ALA A 17 -5.89 -11.50 10.82
N LEU A 18 -4.75 -10.90 10.46
CA LEU A 18 -3.61 -10.74 11.36
C LEU A 18 -3.77 -9.44 12.16
N ILE A 19 -3.98 -9.58 13.47
CA ILE A 19 -4.10 -8.46 14.43
C ILE A 19 -2.85 -8.43 15.34
N PRO A 20 -2.65 -7.39 16.19
CA PRO A 20 -1.48 -7.33 17.06
C PRO A 20 -1.29 -8.56 17.96
N GLY A 21 -2.38 -9.21 18.37
CA GLY A 21 -2.36 -10.46 19.14
C GLY A 21 -2.16 -11.75 18.32
N GLY A 22 -1.90 -11.65 17.02
CA GLY A 22 -1.74 -12.79 16.11
C GLY A 22 -2.94 -13.02 15.19
N TRP A 23 -3.05 -14.23 14.65
CA TRP A 23 -4.15 -14.63 13.76
C TRP A 23 -5.48 -14.70 14.51
N SER A 24 -6.52 -14.08 13.96
CA SER A 24 -7.86 -14.10 14.54
C SER A 24 -8.94 -14.32 13.48
N LYS A 25 -9.98 -15.06 13.86
CA LYS A 25 -11.13 -15.41 13.01
C LYS A 25 -12.29 -14.43 13.22
N ASN A 26 -13.10 -14.25 12.19
CA ASN A 26 -14.34 -13.47 12.20
C ASN A 26 -14.12 -12.06 12.78
N VAL A 27 -13.40 -11.23 12.03
CA VAL A 27 -12.90 -9.92 12.48
C VAL A 27 -13.70 -8.81 11.80
N ARG A 28 -14.22 -7.88 12.60
CA ARG A 28 -14.83 -6.63 12.12
C ARG A 28 -13.87 -5.46 12.35
N VAL A 29 -13.54 -4.75 11.28
CA VAL A 29 -12.77 -3.50 11.34
C VAL A 29 -13.72 -2.34 11.07
N THR A 30 -13.82 -1.40 12.01
CA THR A 30 -14.62 -0.18 11.86
C THR A 30 -13.72 0.99 11.53
N LEU A 31 -13.97 1.63 10.39
CA LEU A 31 -13.36 2.90 10.03
C LEU A 31 -14.24 4.07 10.48
N ASP A 32 -13.60 5.10 11.02
CA ASP A 32 -14.24 6.37 11.28
C ASP A 32 -14.44 7.17 9.98
N GLN A 33 -14.97 8.38 10.13
CA GLN A 33 -15.30 9.26 9.02
C GLN A 33 -14.08 9.85 8.30
N THR A 34 -12.89 9.71 8.88
CA THR A 34 -11.61 10.17 8.33
C THR A 34 -10.83 9.02 7.66
N GLY A 35 -11.37 7.80 7.71
CA GLY A 35 -10.73 6.60 7.19
C GLY A 35 -9.76 5.93 8.18
N ARG A 36 -9.72 6.37 9.44
CA ARG A 36 -8.88 5.73 10.46
C ARG A 36 -9.61 4.55 11.09
N ILE A 37 -8.84 3.53 11.49
CA ILE A 37 -9.38 2.39 12.25
C ILE A 37 -9.78 2.90 13.63
N GLY A 38 -11.09 2.92 13.91
CA GLY A 38 -11.65 3.31 15.20
C GLY A 38 -11.89 2.13 16.13
N ASN A 39 -12.13 0.93 15.58
CA ASN A 39 -12.29 -0.29 16.38
C ASN A 39 -11.95 -1.55 15.56
N VAL A 40 -11.44 -2.58 16.24
CA VAL A 40 -11.22 -3.93 15.70
C VAL A 40 -11.81 -4.94 16.67
N GLU A 41 -12.88 -5.61 16.24
CA GLU A 41 -13.55 -6.67 16.99
C GLU A 41 -13.20 -8.03 16.35
N PHE A 42 -13.09 -9.09 17.13
CA PHE A 42 -12.80 -10.43 16.63
C PHE A 42 -13.70 -11.47 17.28
N ARG A 43 -13.87 -12.63 16.62
CA ARG A 43 -14.84 -13.67 17.00
C ARG A 43 -16.28 -13.14 17.10
N VAL A 44 -16.65 -12.25 16.16
CA VAL A 44 -17.99 -11.67 16.07
C VAL A 44 -18.73 -12.18 14.84
N GLU A 45 -20.05 -12.27 14.90
CA GLU A 45 -20.85 -12.59 13.71
C GLU A 45 -20.94 -11.38 12.76
N PRO A 46 -21.02 -11.59 11.43
CA PRO A 46 -21.18 -10.52 10.46
C PRO A 46 -22.55 -9.84 10.60
N ASN A 47 -22.58 -8.51 10.51
CA ASN A 47 -23.83 -7.74 10.49
C ASN A 47 -24.27 -7.46 9.05
N PRO A 48 -25.58 -7.30 8.76
CA PRO A 48 -26.08 -6.96 7.43
C PRO A 48 -25.47 -5.68 6.82
N GLY A 49 -25.00 -4.75 7.65
CA GLY A 49 -24.36 -3.50 7.22
C GLY A 49 -22.84 -3.58 7.06
N ASP A 50 -22.21 -4.73 7.33
CA ASP A 50 -20.77 -4.90 7.15
C ASP A 50 -20.45 -5.17 5.68
N GLN A 51 -19.40 -4.53 5.16
CA GLN A 51 -18.80 -4.88 3.90
C GLN A 51 -18.04 -6.19 4.06
N ASN A 52 -18.67 -7.28 3.61
CA ASN A 52 -18.14 -8.62 3.79
C ASN A 52 -17.04 -8.94 2.77
N LEU A 53 -15.82 -9.15 3.26
CA LEU A 53 -14.61 -9.50 2.50
C LEU A 53 -14.48 -11.02 2.35
N ARG A 54 -15.49 -11.65 1.75
CA ARG A 54 -15.53 -13.11 1.56
C ARG A 54 -14.27 -13.63 0.87
N LYS A 55 -13.73 -14.76 1.36
CA LYS A 55 -12.53 -15.41 0.82
C LYS A 55 -11.29 -14.51 0.75
N ARG A 56 -11.22 -13.47 1.58
CA ARG A 56 -10.06 -12.57 1.70
C ARG A 56 -9.54 -12.61 3.14
N ILE A 57 -8.25 -12.31 3.28
CA ILE A 57 -7.56 -12.22 4.56
C ILE A 57 -7.14 -10.75 4.74
N LEU A 58 -7.33 -10.21 5.93
CA LEU A 58 -6.83 -8.89 6.28
C LEU A 58 -5.43 -8.99 6.90
N LEU A 59 -4.51 -8.19 6.36
CA LEU A 59 -3.16 -8.02 6.88
C LEU A 59 -2.90 -6.53 7.12
N PRO A 60 -2.09 -6.16 8.13
CA PRO A 60 -1.55 -4.82 8.23
C PRO A 60 -0.79 -4.48 6.95
N ALA A 61 -1.01 -3.29 6.41
CA ALA A 61 -0.27 -2.83 5.24
C ALA A 61 1.20 -2.64 5.61
N MET A 62 2.09 -3.23 4.81
CA MET A 62 3.53 -3.01 4.97
C MET A 62 3.88 -1.58 4.56
N SER A 63 4.62 -0.89 5.43
CA SER A 63 5.15 0.43 5.10
C SER A 63 6.36 0.30 4.18
N ASN A 64 6.44 1.17 3.17
CA ASN A 64 7.65 1.35 2.38
C ASN A 64 8.46 2.52 2.96
N LEU A 65 9.57 2.20 3.64
CA LEU A 65 10.40 3.17 4.37
C LEU A 65 11.46 3.86 3.52
N HIS A 66 11.68 3.42 2.28
CA HIS A 66 12.70 3.98 1.41
C HIS A 66 12.33 3.79 -0.06
N SER A 67 12.24 4.90 -0.80
CA SER A 67 11.91 4.87 -2.22
C SER A 67 12.58 6.01 -2.96
N HIS A 68 13.05 5.70 -4.17
CA HIS A 68 13.39 6.68 -5.19
C HIS A 68 12.42 6.47 -6.36
N SER A 69 11.31 7.20 -6.36
CA SER A 69 10.21 7.01 -7.32
C SER A 69 10.68 7.04 -8.78
N LEU A 70 11.55 7.98 -9.12
CA LEU A 70 12.13 8.14 -10.48
C LEU A 70 12.91 6.92 -10.96
N GLN A 71 13.54 6.16 -10.06
CA GLN A 71 14.33 4.99 -10.44
C GLN A 71 13.43 3.85 -10.93
N ARG A 72 12.12 3.90 -10.69
CA ARG A 72 11.17 2.94 -11.23
C ARG A 72 11.15 2.96 -12.77
N ALA A 73 11.32 4.13 -13.38
CA ALA A 73 11.28 4.27 -14.84
C ALA A 73 12.50 3.66 -15.53
N MET A 74 13.61 3.48 -14.81
CA MET A 74 14.82 2.78 -15.29
C MET A 74 14.92 1.32 -14.82
N SER A 75 13.94 0.82 -14.06
CA SER A 75 13.95 -0.54 -13.52
C SER A 75 14.09 -1.58 -14.63
N GLY A 76 15.20 -2.33 -14.62
CA GLY A 76 15.51 -3.35 -15.63
C GLY A 76 16.28 -2.85 -16.86
N LEU A 77 16.44 -1.54 -17.05
CA LEU A 77 17.20 -0.96 -18.16
C LEU A 77 18.72 -0.92 -17.90
N THR A 78 19.12 -1.15 -16.65
CA THR A 78 20.52 -1.17 -16.22
C THR A 78 21.16 -2.56 -16.20
N GLU A 79 20.44 -3.60 -16.61
CA GLU A 79 20.90 -5.00 -16.56
C GLU A 79 21.77 -5.37 -17.76
N LYS A 80 22.51 -4.40 -18.31
CA LYS A 80 23.43 -4.59 -19.43
C LYS A 80 24.83 -4.22 -19.00
N ARG A 81 25.76 -5.13 -19.28
CA ARG A 81 27.18 -4.92 -19.07
C ARG A 81 27.75 -3.96 -20.09
N LEU A 82 28.15 -2.77 -19.64
CA LEU A 82 28.71 -1.73 -20.49
C LEU A 82 30.23 -1.84 -20.62
N GLU A 83 30.90 -2.37 -19.60
CA GLU A 83 32.34 -2.60 -19.59
C GLU A 83 32.73 -4.01 -19.12
N ARG A 84 34.02 -4.38 -19.20
CA ARG A 84 34.50 -5.64 -18.61
C ARG A 84 34.27 -5.74 -17.10
N ARG A 85 33.91 -4.67 -16.37
CA ARG A 85 33.45 -4.73 -14.97
C ARG A 85 32.35 -3.70 -14.74
N ASP A 86 31.12 -4.16 -14.53
CA ASP A 86 30.08 -3.28 -13.98
C ASP A 86 30.29 -3.09 -12.48
N SER A 87 29.88 -1.93 -11.97
CA SER A 87 29.89 -1.62 -10.56
C SER A 87 28.70 -0.73 -10.21
N PHE A 88 28.49 -0.51 -8.91
CA PHE A 88 27.55 0.51 -8.45
C PHE A 88 27.79 1.88 -9.11
N TRP A 89 29.06 2.22 -9.39
CA TRP A 89 29.41 3.51 -9.97
C TRP A 89 28.99 3.64 -11.43
N SER A 90 29.13 2.57 -12.24
CA SER A 90 28.65 2.57 -13.63
C SER A 90 27.11 2.58 -13.71
N TRP A 91 26.42 1.91 -12.77
CA TRP A 91 24.97 2.06 -12.61
C TRP A 91 24.58 3.51 -12.27
N ARG A 92 25.32 4.16 -11.36
CA ARG A 92 25.03 5.53 -10.93
C ARG A 92 25.17 6.54 -12.07
N GLU A 93 26.15 6.35 -12.95
CA GLU A 93 26.30 7.17 -14.17
C GLU A 93 25.09 7.05 -15.09
N LEU A 94 24.57 5.83 -15.31
CA LEU A 94 23.34 5.63 -16.08
C LEU A 94 22.13 6.29 -15.40
N MET A 95 22.03 6.18 -14.08
CA MET A 95 20.98 6.86 -13.31
C MET A 95 21.07 8.38 -13.47
N TYR A 96 22.26 8.97 -13.45
CA TYR A 96 22.43 10.41 -13.71
C TYR A 96 22.04 10.80 -15.13
N SER A 97 22.42 10.02 -16.15
CA SER A 97 22.00 10.28 -17.54
C SER A 97 20.47 10.25 -17.71
N PHE A 98 19.79 9.43 -16.90
CA PHE A 98 18.33 9.37 -16.89
C PHE A 98 17.72 10.61 -16.22
N LEU A 99 18.33 11.08 -15.12
CA LEU A 99 17.90 12.29 -14.41
C LEU A 99 17.98 13.55 -15.28
N GLU A 100 18.99 13.67 -16.13
CA GLU A 100 19.15 14.83 -17.04
C GLU A 100 17.98 15.01 -18.03
N ARG A 101 17.21 13.96 -18.28
CA ARG A 101 16.11 13.95 -19.27
C ARG A 101 14.72 13.99 -18.62
N LEU A 102 14.67 13.99 -17.29
CA LEU A 102 13.41 13.99 -16.55
C LEU A 102 12.85 15.42 -16.45
N THR A 103 11.55 15.59 -16.69
CA THR A 103 10.85 16.85 -16.46
C THR A 103 9.82 16.68 -15.34
N PRO A 104 9.37 17.75 -14.67
CA PRO A 104 8.35 17.67 -13.63
C PRO A 104 7.06 16.97 -14.10
N GLU A 105 6.66 17.14 -15.35
CA GLU A 105 5.47 16.51 -15.95
C GLU A 105 5.64 15.00 -16.17
N ARG A 106 6.87 14.50 -16.09
CA ARG A 106 7.24 13.08 -16.24
C ARG A 106 7.65 12.43 -14.91
N MET A 107 7.51 13.14 -13.79
CA MET A 107 7.50 12.58 -12.43
C MET A 107 6.06 12.26 -12.00
#